data_AF-A0A523P8B6-F1
#
_entry.id   AF-A0A523P8B6-F1
#
_cell.length_a   1.000
_cell.length_b   1.000
_cell.length_c   1.000
_cell.angle_alpha   90.00
_cell.angle_beta   90.00
_cell.angle_gamma   90.00
#
_symmetry.space_group_name_H-M   'P 1'
#
loop_
_entity.id
_entity.type
_entity.pdbx_description
1 polymer ?
#
loop_
_entity_poly.entity_id
_entity_poly.type
_entity_poly.pdbx_seq_one_letter_code
_entity_poly.pdbx_strand_id
1 'polypeptide(L)'
;MTVVVVCFAITVRVTPAWEAGVPDRYVDCSAYFFMAANAKAIEEFNVYYTAGEYAFNQAVRMMGEPDALERFNAVSLEINELIERRWVAFKKADDRYGVVCADILRDASDPDR
;
A
#
# COMPACT_ATOMS: atom_id res chain seq x y z
N MET A 1 -34.50 -7.07 34.70
CA MET A 1 -34.04 -6.32 33.50
C MET A 1 -32.56 -6.61 33.34
N THR A 2 -32.20 -7.47 32.38
CA THR A 2 -30.81 -7.88 32.16
C THR A 2 -30.29 -7.14 30.94
N VAL A 3 -29.30 -6.27 31.12
CA VAL A 3 -28.63 -5.57 30.02
C VAL A 3 -27.55 -6.51 29.48
N VAL A 4 -27.73 -6.98 28.24
CA VAL A 4 -26.71 -7.75 27.52
C VAL A 4 -25.84 -6.76 26.76
N VAL A 5 -24.62 -6.54 27.25
CA VAL A 5 -23.59 -5.79 26.53
C VAL A 5 -22.97 -6.75 25.52
N VAL A 6 -23.31 -6.60 24.24
CA VAL A 6 -22.67 -7.34 23.15
C VAL A 6 -21.44 -6.55 22.72
N CYS A 7 -20.27 -6.95 23.22
CA CYS A 7 -18.99 -6.48 22.69
C CYS A 7 -18.78 -7.11 21.30
N PHE A 8 -19.11 -6.38 20.23
CA PHE A 8 -18.59 -6.70 18.91
C PHE A 8 -17.10 -6.36 18.89
N ALA A 9 -16.25 -7.38 19.02
CA ALA A 9 -14.84 -7.25 18.67
C ALA A 9 -14.76 -7.07 17.14
N ILE A 10 -14.63 -5.84 16.68
CA ILE A 10 -14.25 -5.55 15.29
C ILE A 10 -12.78 -5.96 15.18
N THR A 11 -12.53 -7.22 14.84
CA THR A 11 -11.19 -7.64 14.41
C THR A 11 -10.97 -7.04 13.02
N VAL A 12 -10.26 -5.92 12.96
CA VAL A 12 -9.70 -5.41 11.70
C VAL A 12 -8.69 -6.46 11.23
N ARG A 13 -9.12 -7.36 10.34
CA ARG A 13 -8.22 -8.28 9.67
C ARG A 13 -7.48 -7.49 8.61
N VAL A 14 -6.28 -7.04 8.94
CA VAL A 14 -5.37 -6.50 7.94
C VAL A 14 -4.83 -7.68 7.15
N THR A 15 -5.40 -7.90 5.96
CA THR A 15 -4.93 -8.93 5.04
C THR A 15 -3.55 -8.52 4.53
N PRO A 16 -2.50 -9.34 4.70
CA PRO A 16 -1.18 -9.00 4.21
C PRO A 16 -1.19 -8.90 2.67
N ALA A 17 -0.35 -8.03 2.11
CA ALA A 17 -0.33 -7.71 0.67
C ALA A 17 -0.23 -8.89 -0.30
N TRP A 18 0.25 -10.06 0.16
CA TRP A 18 0.33 -11.29 -0.64
C TRP A 18 -0.96 -12.15 -0.63
N GLU A 19 -1.90 -11.87 0.27
CA GLU A 19 -3.26 -12.46 0.32
C GLU A 19 -4.34 -11.47 -0.13
N ALA A 20 -3.96 -10.22 -0.40
CA ALA A 20 -4.84 -9.17 -0.86
C ALA A 20 -5.54 -9.55 -2.18
N GLY A 21 -6.84 -9.24 -2.29
CA GLY A 21 -7.52 -9.25 -3.58
C GLY A 21 -6.81 -8.32 -4.57
N VAL A 22 -7.02 -8.50 -5.88
CA VAL A 22 -6.35 -7.68 -6.90
C VAL A 22 -6.46 -6.16 -6.62
N PRO A 23 -7.63 -5.59 -6.26
CA PRO A 23 -7.75 -4.15 -5.97
C PRO A 23 -6.93 -3.72 -4.75
N ASP A 24 -6.97 -4.52 -3.68
CA ASP A 24 -6.24 -4.28 -2.44
C ASP A 24 -4.72 -4.25 -2.69
N ARG A 25 -4.20 -5.16 -3.53
CA ARG A 25 -2.78 -5.20 -3.88
C ARG A 25 -2.31 -3.92 -4.57
N TYR A 26 -3.15 -3.33 -5.44
CA TYR A 26 -2.83 -2.05 -6.08
C TYR A 26 -2.74 -0.92 -5.06
N VAL A 27 -3.61 -0.88 -4.04
CA VAL A 27 -3.52 0.10 -2.95
C VAL A 27 -2.25 -0.11 -2.12
N ASP A 28 -1.95 -1.35 -1.74
CA ASP A 28 -0.80 -1.67 -0.91
C ASP A 28 0.51 -1.26 -1.60
N CYS A 29 0.62 -1.59 -2.89
CA CYS A 29 1.76 -1.21 -3.70
C CYS A 29 1.84 0.30 -3.94
N SER A 30 0.70 0.98 -4.10
CA SER A 30 0.68 2.45 -4.17
C SER A 30 1.28 3.10 -2.92
N ALA A 31 0.82 2.68 -1.73
CA ALA A 31 1.34 3.18 -0.46
C ALA A 31 2.85 2.91 -0.31
N TYR A 32 3.29 1.70 -0.67
CA TYR A 32 4.71 1.35 -0.70
C TYR A 32 5.50 2.26 -1.64
N PHE A 33 5.05 2.48 -2.87
CA PHE A 33 5.79 3.26 -3.85
C PHE A 33 5.93 4.73 -3.46
N PHE A 34 4.86 5.37 -2.94
CA PHE A 34 4.98 6.75 -2.46
C PHE A 34 5.95 6.87 -1.28
N MET A 35 5.96 5.88 -0.38
CA MET A 35 6.94 5.84 0.70
C MET A 35 8.36 5.58 0.18
N ALA A 36 8.51 4.70 -0.83
CA ALA A 36 9.78 4.42 -1.47
C ALA A 36 10.33 5.65 -2.20
N ALA A 37 9.50 6.42 -2.90
CA ALA A 37 9.92 7.65 -3.56
C ALA A 37 10.63 8.61 -2.58
N ASN A 38 10.15 8.70 -1.34
CA ASN A 38 10.78 9.53 -0.28
C ASN A 38 12.08 8.93 0.28
N ALA A 39 12.28 7.61 0.16
CA ALA A 39 13.44 6.92 0.70
C ALA A 39 14.57 6.70 -0.33
N LYS A 40 14.27 6.80 -1.62
CA LYS A 40 15.22 6.55 -2.72
C LYS A 40 15.94 7.84 -3.15
N ALA A 41 16.97 7.67 -3.96
CA ALA A 41 17.68 8.80 -4.57
C ALA A 41 16.78 9.55 -5.56
N ILE A 42 17.14 10.80 -5.87
CA ILE A 42 16.32 11.68 -6.72
C ILE A 42 16.12 11.10 -8.13
N GLU A 43 17.08 10.33 -8.62
CA GLU A 43 17.03 9.64 -9.92
C GLU A 43 15.92 8.57 -9.97
N GLU A 44 15.60 7.97 -8.83
CA GLU A 44 14.55 6.95 -8.71
C GLU A 44 13.20 7.54 -8.26
N PHE A 45 13.19 8.75 -7.70
CA PHE A 45 11.98 9.40 -7.17
C PHE A 45 10.82 9.35 -8.15
N ASN A 46 11.04 9.80 -9.39
CA ASN A 46 9.99 9.87 -10.40
C ASN A 46 9.42 8.49 -10.76
N VAL A 47 10.27 7.46 -10.81
CA VAL A 47 9.86 6.09 -11.14
C VAL A 47 8.89 5.56 -10.10
N TYR A 48 9.25 5.68 -8.81
CA TYR A 48 8.38 5.22 -7.72
C TYR A 48 7.15 6.11 -7.56
N TYR A 49 7.27 7.42 -7.71
CA TYR A 49 6.13 8.33 -7.60
C TYR A 49 5.07 8.03 -8.69
N THR A 50 5.48 7.91 -9.95
CA THR A 50 4.57 7.57 -11.06
C THR A 50 3.95 6.18 -10.87
N ALA A 51 4.70 5.20 -10.35
CA ALA A 51 4.15 3.90 -10.02
C ALA A 51 3.10 3.96 -8.89
N GLY A 52 3.33 4.82 -7.90
CA GLY A 52 2.37 5.10 -6.83
C GLY A 52 1.05 5.66 -7.38
N GLU A 53 1.12 6.65 -8.26
CA GLU A 53 -0.04 7.25 -8.91
C GLU A 53 -0.78 6.25 -9.81
N TYR A 54 -0.06 5.52 -10.65
CA TYR A 54 -0.63 4.47 -11.50
C TYR A 54 -1.40 3.46 -10.65
N ALA A 55 -0.77 2.92 -9.60
CA ALA A 55 -1.36 1.88 -8.79
C ALA A 55 -2.60 2.39 -8.02
N PHE A 56 -2.54 3.60 -7.47
CA PHE A 56 -3.70 4.20 -6.79
C PHE A 56 -4.88 4.38 -7.74
N ASN A 57 -4.62 4.90 -8.94
CA ASN A 57 -5.66 5.12 -9.94
C ASN A 57 -6.30 3.80 -10.41
N GLN A 58 -5.53 2.72 -10.54
CA GLN A 58 -6.08 1.40 -10.82
C GLN A 58 -6.98 0.90 -9.69
N ALA A 59 -6.54 1.04 -8.43
CA ALA A 59 -7.37 0.69 -7.28
C ALA A 59 -8.67 1.48 -7.25
N VAL A 60 -8.63 2.81 -7.41
CA VAL A 60 -9.82 3.68 -7.46
C VAL A 60 -10.81 3.22 -8.53
N ARG A 61 -10.34 2.79 -9.71
CA ARG A 61 -11.20 2.25 -10.78
C ARG A 61 -11.86 0.93 -10.40
N MET A 62 -11.20 0.09 -9.62
CA MET A 62 -11.65 -1.25 -9.27
C MET A 62 -12.58 -1.29 -8.06
N MET A 63 -12.32 -0.45 -7.04
CA MET A 63 -13.04 -0.49 -5.76
C MET A 63 -13.71 0.83 -5.37
N GLY A 64 -13.41 1.93 -6.06
CA GLY A 64 -13.89 3.26 -5.72
C GLY A 64 -12.93 4.03 -4.81
N GLU A 65 -13.01 5.36 -4.87
CA GLU A 65 -12.09 6.27 -4.18
C GLU A 65 -12.15 6.19 -2.64
N PRO A 66 -13.32 6.15 -1.98
CA PRO A 66 -13.37 6.12 -0.52
C PRO A 66 -12.66 4.89 0.06
N ASP A 67 -12.93 3.71 -0.48
CA ASP A 67 -12.36 2.45 0.00
C ASP A 67 -10.86 2.37 -0.30
N ALA A 68 -10.43 2.84 -1.49
CA ALA A 68 -9.02 2.93 -1.84
C ALA A 68 -8.26 3.87 -0.90
N LEU A 69 -8.83 5.02 -0.55
CA LEU A 69 -8.22 5.99 0.36
C LEU A 69 -8.16 5.47 1.80
N GLU A 70 -9.21 4.81 2.29
CA GLU A 70 -9.24 4.20 3.62
C GLU A 70 -8.10 3.16 3.75
N ARG A 71 -8.02 2.23 2.79
CA ARG A 71 -6.97 1.22 2.78
C ARG A 71 -5.58 1.83 2.62
N PHE A 72 -5.43 2.82 1.73
CA PHE A 72 -4.15 3.50 1.51
C PHE A 72 -3.59 4.11 2.80
N ASN A 73 -4.45 4.77 3.58
CA ASN A 73 -4.08 5.34 4.85
C ASN A 73 -3.70 4.26 5.87
N ALA A 74 -4.45 3.16 5.93
CA ALA A 74 -4.14 2.04 6.82
C ALA A 74 -2.77 1.40 6.50
N VAL A 75 -2.50 1.14 5.22
CA VAL A 75 -1.22 0.54 4.79
C VAL A 75 -0.07 1.51 4.96
N SER A 76 -0.27 2.81 4.70
CA SER A 76 0.74 3.83 4.95
C SER A 76 1.13 3.90 6.43
N LEU A 77 0.17 3.73 7.34
CA LEU A 77 0.45 3.61 8.78
C LEU A 77 1.22 2.32 9.09
N GLU A 78 0.81 1.19 8.53
CA GLU A 78 1.51 -0.09 8.72
C GLU A 78 2.97 -0.03 8.24
N ILE A 79 3.22 0.57 7.07
CA ILE A 79 4.59 0.75 6.55
C ILE A 79 5.39 1.65 7.50
N ASN A 80 4.81 2.74 7.99
CA ASN A 80 5.44 3.61 8.97
C ASN A 80 5.78 2.88 10.28
N GLU A 81 4.91 1.99 10.75
CA GLU A 81 5.17 1.14 11.91
C GLU A 81 6.27 0.11 11.62
N LEU A 82 6.24 -0.52 10.44
CA LEU A 82 7.24 -1.51 10.00
C LEU A 82 8.66 -0.92 9.93
N ILE A 83 8.79 0.31 9.43
CA ILE A 83 10.07 1.02 9.39
C ILE A 83 10.37 1.76 10.71
N GLU A 84 9.52 1.61 11.72
CA GLU A 84 9.62 2.28 13.01
C GLU A 84 9.77 3.80 12.87
N ARG A 85 9.14 4.37 11.84
CA ARG A 85 9.22 5.79 11.44
C ARG A 85 10.65 6.28 11.17
N ARG A 86 11.55 5.36 10.81
CA ARG A 86 12.96 5.65 10.51
C ARG A 86 13.27 5.25 9.07
N TRP A 87 13.59 6.23 8.23
CA TRP A 87 13.94 5.99 6.82
C TRP A 87 15.13 5.05 6.63
N VAL A 88 16.09 5.03 7.56
CA VAL A 88 17.22 4.07 7.55
C VAL A 88 16.76 2.60 7.65
N ALA A 89 15.56 2.35 8.16
CA ALA A 89 14.96 1.02 8.25
C ALA A 89 14.05 0.69 7.05
N PHE A 90 14.01 1.53 6.01
CA PHE A 90 13.12 1.34 4.86
C PHE A 90 13.36 0.02 4.11
N LYS A 91 14.55 -0.57 4.23
CA LYS A 91 14.83 -1.94 3.74
C LYS A 91 13.79 -2.97 4.21
N LYS A 92 13.22 -2.82 5.41
CA LYS A 92 12.15 -3.71 5.91
C LYS A 92 10.89 -3.65 5.04
N ALA A 93 10.53 -2.46 4.55
CA ALA A 93 9.43 -2.28 3.62
C ALA A 93 9.79 -2.84 2.24
N ASP A 94 11.00 -2.59 1.74
CA ASP A 94 11.49 -3.17 0.47
C ASP A 94 11.44 -4.71 0.49
N ASP A 95 11.88 -5.34 1.57
CA ASP A 95 11.90 -6.80 1.70
C ASP A 95 10.48 -7.40 1.71
N ARG A 96 9.48 -6.65 2.21
CA ARG A 96 8.09 -7.10 2.29
C ARG A 96 7.28 -6.82 1.02
N TYR A 97 7.42 -5.62 0.46
CA TYR A 97 6.58 -5.13 -0.63
C TYR A 97 7.28 -5.16 -1.98
N GLY A 98 8.60 -4.97 -2.04
CA GLY A 98 9.34 -4.75 -3.28
C GLY A 98 9.15 -5.88 -4.30
N VAL A 99 9.26 -7.14 -3.88
CA VAL A 99 9.05 -8.29 -4.78
C VAL A 99 7.60 -8.42 -5.21
N VAL A 100 6.65 -8.20 -4.30
CA VAL A 100 5.20 -8.37 -4.56
C VAL A 100 4.67 -7.28 -5.49
N CYS A 101 5.28 -6.10 -5.46
CA CYS A 101 4.90 -4.93 -6.25
C CYS A 101 5.72 -4.76 -7.53
N ALA A 102 6.71 -5.63 -7.78
CA ALA A 102 7.63 -5.48 -8.92
C ALA A 102 6.93 -5.54 -10.28
N ASP A 103 5.85 -6.32 -10.41
CA ASP A 103 5.05 -6.37 -11.63
C ASP A 103 4.29 -5.06 -11.86
N ILE A 104 3.65 -4.50 -10.84
CA ILE A 104 2.94 -3.22 -10.92
C ILE A 104 3.92 -2.07 -11.22
N LEU A 105 5.12 -2.07 -10.63
CA LEU A 105 6.17 -1.09 -10.92
C LEU A 105 6.57 -1.11 -12.41
N ARG A 106 6.70 -2.31 -12.97
CA ARG A 106 7.03 -2.52 -14.39
C ARG A 106 5.88 -2.05 -15.29
N ASP A 107 4.64 -2.40 -14.96
CA ASP A 107 3.48 -2.01 -15.75
C ASP A 107 3.27 -0.48 -15.74
N ALA A 108 3.57 0.20 -14.63
CA ALA A 108 3.54 1.66 -14.56
C ALA A 108 4.61 2.34 -15.45
N SER A 109 5.70 1.63 -15.75
CA SER A 109 6.79 2.13 -16.61
C SER A 109 6.53 1.91 -18.10
N ASP A 110 5.53 1.11 -18.44
CA ASP A 110 5.15 0.74 -19.82
C ASP A 110 3.62 0.56 -19.89
N PRO A 111 2.83 1.66 -19.82
CA PRO A 111 1.38 1.60 -19.70
C PRO A 111 0.65 1.14 -20.97
N ASP A 112 1.35 0.98 -22.09
CA ASP A 112 0.79 0.61 -23.40
C ASP A 112 0.83 -0.91 -23.67
N ARG A 113 1.22 -1.72 -22.68
CA ARG A 113 1.37 -3.17 -22.77
C ARG A 113 0.16 -3.93 -22.25
#